data_AF-A0A3B0U233-F1
#
_entry.id   AF-A0A3B0U233-F1
#
_cell.length_a   1.000
_cell.length_b   1.000
_cell.length_c   1.000
_cell.angle_alpha   90.00
_cell.angle_beta   90.00
_cell.angle_gamma   90.00
#
_symmetry.space_group_name_H-M   'P 1'
#
loop_
_entity.id
_entity.type
_entity.pdbx_description
1 polymer ?
#
loop_
_entity_poly.entity_id
_entity_poly.type
_entity_poly.pdbx_seq_one_letter_code
_entity_poly.pdbx_strand_id
1 'polypeptide(L)'
;PFMIIENVPVFPGCKGNNAELRACFSSQMSKFVSKNFDSELASDIGLSSGSIQRIFVMFKIDKDGNITNIQARAPHKKLKEEAIRVIKLLPKMTPGKQRGRAVGVRYGLPIVFRVE
;
A
#
# COMPACT_ATOMS: atom_id res chain seq x y z
N PRO A 1 0.57 -7.48 -4.06
CA PRO A 1 1.61 -8.52 -4.23
C PRO A 1 3.00 -7.93 -4.54
N PHE A 2 4.07 -8.56 -4.05
CA PHE A 2 5.47 -8.24 -4.42
C PHE A 2 5.93 -9.11 -5.60
N MET A 3 6.94 -8.63 -6.36
CA MET A 3 7.75 -9.54 -7.19
C MET A 3 8.59 -10.46 -6.30
N ILE A 4 8.94 -11.64 -6.80
CA ILE A 4 9.78 -12.61 -6.10
C ILE A 4 11.12 -11.96 -5.73
N ILE A 5 11.37 -11.83 -4.43
CA ILE A 5 12.61 -11.30 -3.86
C ILE A 5 13.04 -12.17 -2.68
N GLU A 6 14.36 -12.33 -2.52
CA GLU A 6 14.97 -13.11 -1.45
C GLU A 6 14.57 -12.59 -0.07
N ASN A 7 14.75 -11.30 0.19
CA ASN A 7 14.32 -10.67 1.43
C ASN A 7 13.33 -9.54 1.14
N VAL A 8 12.18 -9.60 1.79
CA VAL A 8 11.12 -8.61 1.59
C VAL A 8 11.38 -7.33 2.38
N PRO A 9 10.80 -6.20 1.94
CA PRO A 9 10.77 -5.00 2.76
C PRO A 9 10.09 -5.28 4.11
N VAL A 10 10.60 -4.68 5.18
CA VAL A 10 10.08 -4.88 6.54
C VAL A 10 9.38 -3.61 7.00
N PHE A 11 8.08 -3.74 7.31
CA PHE A 11 7.31 -2.68 7.95
C PHE A 11 7.79 -2.52 9.41
N PRO A 12 7.91 -1.28 9.95
CA PRO A 12 8.31 -1.08 11.34
C PRO A 12 7.50 -1.92 12.33
N GLY A 13 8.19 -2.71 13.14
CA GLY A 13 7.59 -3.61 14.14
C GLY A 13 7.37 -5.05 13.69
N CYS A 14 7.49 -5.37 12.41
CA CYS A 14 7.45 -6.76 11.94
C CYS A 14 8.76 -7.49 12.25
N LYS A 15 8.65 -8.74 12.71
CA LYS A 15 9.78 -9.65 13.01
C LYS A 15 9.46 -11.05 12.50
N GLY A 16 10.48 -11.87 12.29
CA GLY A 16 10.32 -13.26 11.89
C GLY A 16 11.03 -13.62 10.58
N ASN A 17 10.68 -14.77 10.03
CA ASN A 17 11.15 -15.24 8.72
C ASN A 17 10.46 -14.51 7.56
N ASN A 18 10.91 -14.73 6.32
CA ASN A 18 10.36 -14.02 5.16
C ASN A 18 8.86 -14.23 4.93
N ALA A 19 8.29 -15.38 5.30
CA ALA A 19 6.85 -15.62 5.19
C ALA A 19 6.07 -14.81 6.24
N GLU A 20 6.55 -14.79 7.48
CA GLU A 20 5.98 -14.00 8.59
C GLU A 20 6.09 -12.50 8.30
N LEU A 21 7.23 -12.05 7.77
CA LEU A 21 7.44 -10.66 7.37
C LEU A 21 6.48 -10.25 6.24
N ARG A 22 6.25 -11.11 5.25
CA ARG A 22 5.26 -10.86 4.17
C ARG A 22 3.85 -10.73 4.72
N ALA A 23 3.45 -11.65 5.59
CA ALA A 23 2.12 -11.64 6.20
C ALA A 23 1.93 -10.40 7.09
N CYS A 24 2.90 -10.10 7.95
CA CYS A 24 2.90 -8.93 8.81
C CYS A 24 2.86 -7.63 7.99
N PHE A 25 3.69 -7.52 6.95
CA PHE A 25 3.69 -6.36 6.06
C PHE A 25 2.30 -6.13 5.44
N SER A 26 1.69 -7.18 4.89
CA SER A 26 0.37 -7.09 4.26
C SER A 26 -0.71 -6.69 5.26
N SER A 27 -0.66 -7.24 6.48
CA SER A 27 -1.59 -6.92 7.56
C SER A 27 -1.46 -5.46 8.02
N GLN A 28 -0.23 -5.01 8.28
CA GLN A 28 0.05 -3.63 8.68
C GLN A 28 -0.35 -2.63 7.60
N MET A 29 -0.12 -2.95 6.33
CA MET A 29 -0.54 -2.11 5.21
C MET A 29 -2.07 -1.98 5.13
N SER A 30 -2.80 -3.10 5.25
CA SER A 30 -4.26 -3.10 5.27
C SER A 30 -4.80 -2.24 6.41
N LYS A 31 -4.27 -2.46 7.63
CA LYS A 31 -4.65 -1.69 8.83
C LYS A 31 -4.31 -0.21 8.72
N PHE A 32 -3.17 0.12 8.11
CA PHE A 32 -2.77 1.51 7.90
C PHE A 32 -3.73 2.20 6.94
N VAL A 33 -4.06 1.57 5.82
CA VAL A 33 -5.01 2.12 4.85
C VAL A 33 -6.39 2.27 5.47
N SER A 34 -6.92 1.24 6.14
CA SER A 34 -8.26 1.31 6.73
C SER A 34 -8.39 2.41 7.78
N LYS A 35 -7.29 2.79 8.44
CA LYS A 35 -7.28 3.86 9.45
C LYS A 35 -7.16 5.27 8.84
N ASN A 36 -6.48 5.40 7.69
CA ASN A 36 -6.11 6.70 7.13
C ASN A 36 -6.87 7.08 5.88
N PHE A 37 -7.50 6.11 5.21
CA PHE A 37 -8.26 6.32 3.98
C PHE A 37 -9.65 6.83 4.29
N ASP A 38 -9.99 7.98 3.73
CA ASP A 38 -11.31 8.57 3.83
C ASP A 38 -12.26 7.92 2.80
N SER A 39 -13.11 7.00 3.27
CA SER A 39 -14.12 6.34 2.45
C SER A 39 -15.38 7.19 2.22
N GLU A 40 -15.62 8.23 3.03
CA GLU A 40 -16.79 9.11 2.90
C GLU A 40 -16.70 9.97 1.62
N LEU A 41 -15.48 10.20 1.12
CA LEU A 41 -15.24 10.82 -0.18
C LEU A 41 -15.99 10.13 -1.33
N ALA A 42 -16.35 8.85 -1.20
CA ALA A 42 -17.11 8.13 -2.20
C ALA A 42 -18.58 8.55 -2.25
N SER A 43 -19.18 8.84 -1.10
CA SER A 43 -20.56 9.31 -0.98
C SER A 43 -20.66 10.76 -1.47
N ASP A 44 -19.65 11.59 -1.20
CA ASP A 44 -19.56 12.99 -1.66
C ASP A 44 -19.44 13.18 -3.18
N ILE A 45 -18.96 12.16 -3.89
CA ILE A 45 -18.78 12.20 -5.35
C ILE A 45 -19.90 11.48 -6.10
N GLY A 46 -20.99 11.14 -5.40
CA GLY A 46 -22.20 10.57 -5.99
C GLY A 46 -22.04 9.11 -6.43
N LEU A 47 -21.13 8.35 -5.82
CA LEU A 47 -21.11 6.90 -6.06
C LEU A 47 -22.31 6.25 -5.38
N SER A 48 -22.88 5.24 -6.03
CA SER A 48 -24.08 4.56 -5.52
C SER A 48 -23.78 3.88 -4.18
N SER A 49 -24.62 4.13 -3.17
CA SER A 49 -24.59 3.39 -1.90
C SER A 49 -24.70 1.88 -2.16
N GLY A 50 -23.95 1.08 -1.40
CA GLY A 50 -23.81 -0.36 -1.57
C GLY A 50 -22.86 -0.79 -2.69
N SER A 51 -22.39 0.12 -3.55
CA SER A 51 -21.43 -0.22 -4.61
C SER A 51 -20.04 -0.55 -4.03
N ILE A 52 -19.36 -1.53 -4.65
CA ILE A 52 -18.00 -1.91 -4.26
C ILE A 52 -17.01 -1.16 -5.14
N GLN A 53 -16.20 -0.31 -4.52
CA GLN A 53 -15.14 0.44 -5.19
C GLN A 53 -13.80 -0.28 -5.05
N ARG A 54 -13.03 -0.30 -6.13
CA ARG A 54 -11.70 -0.91 -6.17
C ARG A 54 -10.69 0.10 -6.68
N ILE A 55 -9.66 0.35 -5.87
CA ILE A 55 -8.55 1.22 -6.20
C ILE A 55 -7.29 0.37 -6.21
N PHE A 56 -6.50 0.48 -7.27
CA PHE A 56 -5.22 -0.21 -7.39
C PHE A 56 -4.10 0.80 -7.24
N VAL A 57 -3.35 0.67 -6.16
CA VAL A 57 -2.15 1.47 -5.90
C VAL A 57 -0.92 0.63 -6.17
N MET A 58 0.06 1.19 -6.86
CA MET A 58 1.42 0.66 -6.97
C MET A 58 2.41 1.70 -6.50
N PHE A 59 3.42 1.26 -5.75
CA PHE A 59 4.54 2.12 -5.36
C PHE A 59 5.81 1.30 -5.25
N LYS A 60 6.95 2.00 -5.16
CA LYS A 60 8.27 1.41 -4.98
C LYS A 60 8.81 1.78 -3.61
N ILE A 61 9.26 0.80 -2.86
CA ILE A 61 10.11 1.00 -1.68
C ILE A 61 11.54 1.00 -2.22
N ASP A 62 12.24 2.12 -2.13
CA ASP A 62 13.61 2.24 -2.65
C ASP A 62 14.63 1.51 -1.75
N LYS A 63 15.91 1.56 -2.14
CA LYS A 63 17.02 0.94 -1.40
C LYS A 63 17.30 1.61 -0.04
N ASP A 64 16.75 2.80 0.18
CA ASP A 64 16.91 3.59 1.40
C ASP A 64 15.69 3.45 2.32
N GLY A 65 14.64 2.73 1.87
CA GLY A 65 13.42 2.48 2.62
C GLY A 65 12.29 3.49 2.39
N ASN A 66 12.44 4.42 1.44
CA ASN A 66 11.45 5.45 1.15
C ASN A 66 10.43 4.98 0.11
N ILE A 67 9.22 5.51 0.21
CA ILE A 67 8.17 5.29 -0.77
C ILE A 67 8.36 6.25 -1.94
N THR A 68 8.48 5.69 -3.15
CA THR A 68 8.71 6.42 -4.40
C THR A 68 7.80 5.88 -5.51
N ASN A 69 7.68 6.62 -6.61
CA ASN A 69 6.95 6.20 -7.82
C ASN A 69 5.52 5.71 -7.55
N ILE A 70 4.76 6.48 -6.76
CA ILE A 70 3.38 6.16 -6.41
C ILE A 70 2.49 6.36 -7.64
N GLN A 71 1.76 5.32 -8.01
CA GLN A 71 0.78 5.31 -9.08
C GLN A 71 -0.52 4.73 -8.54
N ALA A 72 -1.64 5.39 -8.80
CA ALA A 72 -2.96 4.90 -8.42
C ALA A 72 -3.91 4.90 -9.60
N ARG A 73 -4.72 3.85 -9.70
CA ARG A 73 -5.84 3.70 -10.62
C ARG A 73 -7.11 3.58 -9.80
N ALA A 74 -7.99 4.56 -9.94
CA ALA A 74 -9.26 4.65 -9.24
C ALA A 74 -10.36 5.07 -10.23
N PRO A 75 -11.62 4.74 -9.96
CA PRO A 75 -12.75 5.14 -10.80
C PRO A 75 -13.02 6.66 -10.79
N HIS A 76 -12.51 7.37 -9.79
CA HIS A 76 -12.67 8.82 -9.68
C HIS A 76 -11.39 9.52 -9.23
N LYS A 77 -11.20 10.79 -9.66
CA LYS A 77 -10.00 11.58 -9.38
C LYS A 77 -9.78 11.82 -7.87
N LYS A 78 -10.82 12.16 -7.11
CA LYS A 78 -10.72 12.36 -5.65
C LYS A 78 -10.22 11.11 -4.93
N LEU A 79 -10.76 9.93 -5.28
CA LEU A 79 -10.33 8.65 -4.72
C LEU A 79 -8.87 8.32 -5.07
N LYS A 80 -8.44 8.67 -6.28
CA LYS A 80 -7.03 8.53 -6.70
C LYS A 80 -6.11 9.42 -5.86
N GLU A 81 -6.47 10.68 -5.67
CA GLU A 81 -5.69 11.64 -4.89
C GLU A 81 -5.60 11.21 -3.42
N GLU A 82 -6.71 10.75 -2.86
CA GLU A 82 -6.75 10.24 -1.49
C GLU A 82 -5.88 8.99 -1.31
N ALA A 83 -5.98 8.02 -2.22
CA ALA A 83 -5.12 6.84 -2.18
C ALA A 83 -3.63 7.22 -2.25
N ILE A 84 -3.26 8.21 -3.08
CA ILE A 84 -1.89 8.72 -3.15
C ILE A 84 -1.48 9.39 -1.84
N ARG A 85 -2.36 10.19 -1.23
CA ARG A 85 -2.12 10.87 0.06
C ARG A 85 -1.83 9.85 1.16
N VAL A 86 -2.69 8.84 1.32
CA VAL A 86 -2.51 7.78 2.33
C VAL A 86 -1.17 7.09 2.17
N ILE A 87 -0.78 6.74 0.94
CA ILE A 87 0.48 6.02 0.68
C ILE A 87 1.71 6.89 0.97
N LYS A 88 1.61 8.21 0.79
CA LYS A 88 2.67 9.15 1.19
C LYS A 88 2.87 9.26 2.71
N LEU A 89 1.85 8.90 3.50
CA LEU A 89 1.92 8.91 4.96
C LEU A 89 2.56 7.65 5.54
N LEU A 90 2.87 6.65 4.71
CA LEU A 90 3.51 5.43 5.17
C LEU A 90 4.85 5.73 5.83
N PRO A 91 5.18 5.05 6.94
CA PRO A 91 6.47 5.23 7.59
C PRO A 91 7.58 4.69 6.68
N LYS A 92 8.79 5.19 6.91
CA LYS A 92 10.01 4.63 6.31
C LYS A 92 10.14 3.15 6.69
N MET A 93 10.48 2.30 5.73
CA MET A 93 10.56 0.85 5.89
C MET A 93 11.98 0.36 5.77
N THR A 94 12.27 -0.85 6.23
CA THR A 94 13.54 -1.50 5.88
C THR A 94 13.44 -1.99 4.43
N PRO A 95 14.41 -1.66 3.56
CA PRO A 95 14.39 -2.07 2.16
C PRO A 95 14.52 -3.59 2.02
N GLY A 96 14.01 -4.13 0.91
CA GLY A 96 14.26 -5.51 0.53
C GLY A 96 15.74 -5.71 0.19
N LYS A 97 16.21 -6.96 0.30
CA LYS A 97 17.60 -7.32 -0.04
C LYS A 97 17.65 -8.48 -1.02
N GLN A 98 18.60 -8.40 -1.94
CA GLN A 98 18.94 -9.47 -2.86
C GLN A 98 20.46 -9.64 -2.89
N ARG A 99 20.95 -10.87 -2.64
CA ARG A 99 22.39 -11.18 -2.53
C ARG A 99 23.13 -10.24 -1.57
N GLY A 100 22.50 -9.96 -0.43
CA GLY A 100 23.03 -9.07 0.61
C GLY A 100 22.95 -7.56 0.30
N ARG A 101 22.55 -7.15 -0.91
CA ARG A 101 22.44 -5.74 -1.32
C ARG A 101 21.01 -5.23 -1.19
N ALA A 102 20.83 -4.01 -0.69
CA ALA A 102 19.52 -3.36 -0.65
C ALA A 102 19.04 -3.05 -2.07
N VAL A 103 17.81 -3.44 -2.39
CA VAL A 103 17.21 -3.26 -3.72
C VAL A 103 15.82 -2.66 -3.61
N GLY A 104 15.45 -1.89 -4.62
CA GLY A 104 14.13 -1.28 -4.67
C GLY A 104 13.05 -2.30 -5.05
N VAL A 105 11.98 -2.38 -4.27
CA VAL A 105 10.91 -3.36 -4.44
C VAL A 105 9.61 -2.66 -4.82
N ARG A 106 8.94 -3.15 -5.87
CA ARG A 106 7.60 -2.70 -6.24
C ARG A 106 6.54 -3.48 -5.46
N TYR A 107 5.56 -2.77 -4.93
CA TYR A 107 4.42 -3.34 -4.24
C TYR A 107 3.12 -2.80 -4.82
N GLY A 108 2.21 -3.72 -5.13
CA GLY A 108 0.83 -3.41 -5.48
C GLY A 108 -0.09 -3.67 -4.30
N LEU A 109 -0.90 -2.67 -3.95
CA LEU A 109 -1.90 -2.71 -2.89
C LEU A 109 -3.30 -2.47 -3.50
N PRO A 110 -4.20 -3.47 -3.48
CA PRO A 110 -5.60 -3.25 -3.74
C PRO A 110 -6.28 -2.63 -2.51
N ILE A 111 -6.98 -1.52 -2.69
CA ILE A 111 -7.87 -0.93 -1.69
C ILE A 111 -9.29 -1.21 -2.16
N VAL A 112 -10.05 -1.94 -1.36
CA VAL A 112 -11.43 -2.32 -1.68
C VAL A 112 -12.31 -1.93 -0.52
N PHE A 113 -13.36 -1.16 -0.81
CA PHE A 113 -14.33 -0.74 0.19
C PHE A 113 -15.72 -0.68 -0.45
N ARG A 114 -16.73 -0.74 0.40
CA ARG A 114 -18.14 -0.57 0.01
C ARG A 114 -18.53 0.87 0.33
N VAL A 115 -19.21 1.54 -0.59
CA VAL A 115 -19.81 2.85 -0.33
C VAL A 115 -20.97 2.65 0.62
N GLU A 116 -20.96 3.36 1.73
CA GLU A 116 -22.08 3.42 2.67
C GLU A 116 -23.11 4.45 2.21
#